data_AF-A0A943DMC6-F1
#
_entry.id   AF-A0A943DMC6-F1
#
_cell.length_a   1.000
_cell.length_b   1.000
_cell.length_c   1.000
_cell.angle_alpha   90.00
_cell.angle_beta   90.00
_cell.angle_gamma   90.00
#
_symmetry.space_group_name_H-M   'P 1'
#
loop_
_entity.id
_entity.type
_entity.pdbx_description
1 polymer ?
#
loop_
_entity_poly.entity_id
_entity_poly.type
_entity_poly.pdbx_seq_one_letter_code
_entity_poly.pdbx_strand_id
1 'polypeptide(L)'
;MKYKERKKEEKKRQEMILSLPSFINQILLLLNSGMVLQEAMIYIAVNYKKLDRERQDTFILEYIRVYDDSMKTGESIIKGFYRLGRDSRVKELSRVAGIIADSSRRGVDLWDKLADEGEQLWRERKRTALEKIRLSESKMSFPLALLLIALILITAAPAMLQMYID
;
A
#
# COMPACT_ATOMS: atom_id res chain seq x y z
N MET A 1 14.69 41.36 -15.76
CA MET A 1 14.55 39.99 -16.29
C MET A 1 14.52 38.91 -15.19
N LYS A 2 15.54 38.82 -14.31
CA LYS A 2 15.64 37.80 -13.24
C LYS A 2 14.40 37.57 -12.33
N TYR A 3 13.58 38.58 -12.05
CA TYR A 3 12.38 38.42 -11.20
C TYR A 3 11.22 37.70 -11.92
N LYS A 4 11.00 38.02 -13.21
CA LYS A 4 9.96 37.38 -14.03
C LYS A 4 10.29 35.91 -14.30
N GLU A 5 11.57 35.60 -14.52
CA GLU A 5 12.06 34.22 -14.71
C GLU A 5 11.87 33.39 -13.44
N ARG A 6 12.30 33.89 -12.27
CA ARG A 6 12.09 33.20 -10.98
C ARG A 6 10.61 32.92 -10.70
N LYS A 7 9.74 33.91 -10.93
CA LYS A 7 8.29 33.75 -10.72
C LYS A 7 7.68 32.70 -11.66
N LYS A 8 8.20 32.59 -12.89
CA LYS A 8 7.75 31.60 -13.88
C LYS A 8 8.21 30.19 -13.52
N GLU A 9 9.47 30.03 -13.08
CA GLU A 9 10.00 28.75 -12.59
C GLU A 9 9.24 28.27 -11.35
N GLU A 10 8.91 29.18 -10.44
CA GLU A 10 8.18 28.84 -9.22
C GLU A 10 6.74 28.42 -9.51
N LYS A 11 6.06 29.10 -10.44
CA LYS A 11 4.74 28.68 -10.92
C LYS A 11 4.78 27.30 -11.58
N LYS A 12 5.77 27.05 -12.46
CA LYS A 12 5.98 25.74 -13.10
C LYS A 12 6.17 24.63 -12.06
N ARG A 13 6.99 24.89 -11.03
CA ARG A 13 7.20 23.95 -9.93
C ARG A 13 5.90 23.69 -9.14
N GLN A 14 5.12 24.72 -8.83
CA GLN A 14 3.86 24.55 -8.11
C GLN A 14 2.85 23.71 -8.91
N GLU A 15 2.68 23.99 -10.19
CA GLU A 15 1.80 23.21 -11.07
C GLU A 15 2.25 21.73 -11.12
N MET A 16 3.56 21.48 -11.23
CA MET A 16 4.08 20.12 -11.16
C MET A 16 3.76 19.39 -9.86
N ILE A 17 3.84 20.07 -8.73
CA ILE A 17 3.55 19.48 -7.42
C ILE A 17 2.04 19.23 -7.25
N LEU A 18 1.19 20.12 -7.76
CA LEU A 18 -0.28 20.01 -7.62
C LEU A 18 -0.86 18.85 -8.42
N SER A 19 -0.33 18.57 -9.60
CA SER A 19 -0.88 17.55 -10.50
C SER A 19 -0.31 16.15 -10.26
N LEU A 20 0.84 16.07 -9.58
CA LEU A 20 1.51 14.81 -9.28
C LEU A 20 0.68 13.81 -8.45
N PRO A 21 -0.08 14.21 -7.40
CA PRO A 21 -0.96 13.29 -6.68
C PRO A 21 -2.07 12.69 -7.55
N SER A 22 -2.66 13.49 -8.45
CA SER A 22 -3.70 13.02 -9.36
C SER A 22 -3.14 11.96 -10.32
N PHE A 23 -1.95 12.21 -10.89
CA PHE A 23 -1.23 11.27 -11.72
C PHE A 23 -0.94 9.95 -11.00
N ILE A 24 -0.44 10.01 -9.76
CA ILE A 24 -0.16 8.81 -8.95
C ILE A 24 -1.44 8.00 -8.70
N ASN A 25 -2.55 8.67 -8.36
CA ASN A 25 -3.83 7.99 -8.15
C ASN A 25 -4.31 7.28 -9.42
N GLN A 26 -4.16 7.90 -10.59
CA GLN A 26 -4.48 7.25 -11.87
C GLN A 26 -3.62 6.00 -12.12
N ILE A 27 -2.32 6.06 -11.83
CA ILE A 27 -1.44 4.88 -11.92
C ILE A 27 -1.95 3.78 -10.97
N LEU A 28 -2.19 4.09 -9.71
CA LEU A 28 -2.64 3.10 -8.71
C LEU A 28 -3.95 2.43 -9.12
N LEU A 29 -4.92 3.19 -9.64
CA LEU A 29 -6.19 2.65 -10.12
C LEU A 29 -6.00 1.66 -11.28
N LEU A 30 -5.14 1.99 -12.24
CA LEU A 30 -4.86 1.12 -13.39
C LEU A 30 -4.05 -0.12 -12.99
N LEU A 31 -3.09 0.02 -12.07
CA LEU A 31 -2.36 -1.13 -11.55
C LEU A 31 -3.27 -2.07 -10.76
N ASN A 32 -4.16 -1.53 -9.92
CA ASN A 32 -5.12 -2.33 -9.16
C ASN A 32 -6.15 -3.05 -10.04
N SER A 33 -6.42 -2.55 -11.25
CA SER A 33 -7.25 -3.26 -12.22
C SER A 33 -6.50 -4.37 -12.98
N GLY A 34 -5.22 -4.59 -12.67
CA GLY A 34 -4.36 -5.59 -13.32
C GLY A 34 -3.62 -5.07 -14.55
N MET A 35 -3.68 -3.76 -14.85
CA MET A 35 -2.89 -3.19 -15.93
C MET A 35 -1.42 -3.15 -15.55
N VAL A 36 -0.53 -3.49 -16.49
CA VAL A 36 0.91 -3.40 -16.26
C VAL A 36 1.36 -1.93 -16.32
N LEU A 37 2.41 -1.60 -15.55
CA LEU A 37 2.86 -0.22 -15.30
C LEU A 37 3.14 0.58 -16.57
N GLN A 38 3.77 -0.04 -17.57
CA GLN A 38 4.11 0.64 -18.82
C GLN A 38 2.85 1.01 -19.61
N GLU A 39 1.89 0.09 -19.68
CA GLU A 39 0.59 0.26 -20.33
C GLU A 39 -0.24 1.32 -19.61
N ALA A 40 -0.25 1.30 -18.27
CA ALA A 40 -0.95 2.31 -17.46
C ALA A 40 -0.41 3.72 -17.74
N MET A 41 0.92 3.87 -17.80
CA MET A 41 1.55 5.15 -18.10
C MET A 41 1.25 5.64 -19.52
N ILE A 42 1.23 4.75 -20.51
CA ILE A 42 0.83 5.05 -21.89
C ILE A 42 -0.66 5.46 -21.94
N TYR A 43 -1.54 4.71 -21.27
CA TYR A 43 -2.97 5.00 -21.22
C TYR A 43 -3.26 6.39 -20.65
N ILE A 44 -2.59 6.77 -19.56
CA ILE A 44 -2.69 8.10 -18.97
C ILE A 44 -2.24 9.18 -19.97
N ALA A 45 -1.12 8.97 -20.67
CA ALA A 45 -0.61 9.95 -21.64
C ALA A 45 -1.60 10.17 -22.80
N VAL A 46 -2.21 9.09 -23.31
CA VAL A 46 -3.23 9.16 -24.35
C VAL A 46 -4.47 9.93 -23.87
N ASN A 47 -4.89 9.72 -22.63
CA ASN A 47 -6.03 10.46 -22.06
C ASN A 47 -5.71 11.93 -21.83
N TYR A 48 -4.50 12.26 -21.40
CA TYR A 48 -4.04 13.64 -21.27
C TYR A 48 -4.00 14.38 -22.61
N LYS A 49 -3.64 13.71 -23.71
CA LYS A 49 -3.71 14.30 -25.06
C LYS A 49 -5.12 14.69 -25.51
N LYS A 50 -6.15 13.99 -25.01
CA LYS A 50 -7.56 14.27 -25.32
C LYS A 50 -8.14 15.43 -24.52
N LEU A 51 -7.41 15.92 -23.53
CA LEU A 51 -7.86 16.98 -22.63
C LEU A 51 -7.80 18.35 -23.33
N ASP A 52 -8.77 19.22 -23.05
CA ASP A 52 -8.77 20.60 -23.54
C ASP A 52 -7.48 21.34 -23.13
N ARG A 53 -6.98 22.21 -24.01
CA ARG A 53 -5.74 22.99 -23.80
C ARG A 53 -5.73 23.74 -22.47
N GLU A 54 -6.87 24.26 -22.02
CA GLU A 54 -6.99 25.02 -20.76
C GLU A 54 -6.80 24.16 -19.50
N ARG A 55 -6.99 22.85 -19.62
CA ARG A 55 -6.85 21.89 -18.52
C ARG A 55 -5.49 21.17 -18.54
N GLN A 56 -4.66 21.41 -19.56
CA GLN A 56 -3.30 20.87 -19.64
C GLN A 56 -2.33 21.80 -18.90
N ASP A 57 -2.11 21.52 -17.62
CA ASP A 57 -1.07 22.19 -16.85
C ASP A 57 0.35 21.83 -17.33
N THR A 58 1.37 22.48 -16.75
CA THR A 58 2.75 22.25 -17.15
C THR A 58 3.22 20.80 -16.96
N PHE A 59 2.73 20.07 -15.96
CA PHE A 59 3.10 18.66 -15.77
C PHE A 59 2.53 17.79 -16.88
N ILE A 60 1.24 17.97 -17.19
CA ILE A 60 0.54 17.23 -18.25
C ILE A 60 1.25 17.42 -19.59
N LEU A 61 1.61 18.66 -19.93
CA LEU A 61 2.32 18.98 -21.16
C LEU A 61 3.70 18.30 -21.26
N GLU A 62 4.49 18.33 -20.19
CA GLU A 62 5.80 17.67 -20.16
C GLU A 62 5.66 16.14 -20.19
N TYR A 63 4.65 15.59 -19.54
CA TYR A 63 4.35 14.15 -19.58
C TYR A 63 3.93 13.67 -20.98
N ILE A 64 3.10 14.44 -21.68
CA ILE A 64 2.75 14.17 -23.08
C ILE A 64 4.00 14.20 -23.97
N ARG A 65 4.94 15.14 -23.73
CA ARG A 65 6.20 15.18 -24.47
C ARG A 65 7.04 13.93 -24.25
N VAL A 66 7.14 13.47 -22.99
CA VAL A 66 7.80 12.20 -22.66
C VAL A 66 7.19 11.02 -23.44
N TYR A 67 5.86 10.97 -23.53
CA TYR A 67 5.17 9.95 -24.32
C TYR A 67 5.47 10.07 -25.82
N ASP A 68 5.45 11.28 -26.38
CA ASP A 68 5.76 11.49 -27.80
C ASP A 68 7.19 11.09 -28.16
N ASP A 69 8.15 11.41 -27.30
CA ASP A 69 9.54 11.01 -27.48
C ASP A 69 9.71 9.49 -27.35
N SER A 70 8.99 8.86 -26.41
CA SER A 70 8.94 7.40 -26.25
C SER A 70 8.41 6.72 -27.52
N MET A 71 7.32 7.23 -28.10
CA MET A 71 6.74 6.67 -29.34
C MET A 71 7.64 6.87 -30.56
N LYS A 72 8.38 7.99 -30.65
CA LYS A 72 9.30 8.26 -31.77
C LYS A 72 10.60 7.45 -31.69
N THR A 73 11.13 7.26 -30.48
CA THR A 73 12.45 6.64 -30.27
C THR A 73 12.38 5.16 -29.95
N GLY A 74 11.19 4.63 -29.60
CA GLY A 74 11.02 3.28 -29.09
C GLY A 74 11.52 3.08 -27.66
N GLU A 75 11.96 4.15 -26.98
CA GLU A 75 12.37 4.09 -25.58
C GLU A 75 11.15 3.89 -24.66
N SER A 76 11.29 3.09 -23.59
CA SER A 76 10.22 2.94 -22.59
C SER A 76 9.83 4.28 -21.97
N ILE A 77 8.52 4.53 -21.86
CA ILE A 77 7.96 5.72 -21.21
C ILE A 77 8.44 5.86 -19.76
N ILE A 78 8.73 4.75 -19.07
CA ILE A 78 9.25 4.73 -17.70
C ILE A 78 10.63 5.38 -17.65
N LYS A 79 11.49 5.10 -18.64
CA LYS A 79 12.82 5.71 -18.76
C LYS A 79 12.74 7.19 -19.13
N GLY A 80 11.81 7.55 -20.02
CA GLY A 80 11.52 8.95 -20.34
C GLY A 80 11.01 9.74 -19.12
N PHE A 81 10.13 9.13 -18.32
CA PHE A 81 9.60 9.75 -17.10
C PHE A 81 10.67 9.90 -16.01
N TYR A 82 11.57 8.92 -15.88
CA TYR A 82 12.74 9.03 -14.99
C TYR A 82 13.62 10.23 -15.35
N ARG A 83 13.85 10.46 -16.65
CA ARG A 83 14.60 11.62 -17.16
C ARG A 83 13.90 12.94 -16.85
N LEU A 84 12.59 13.02 -17.11
CA LEU A 84 11.78 14.19 -16.75
C LEU A 84 11.89 14.51 -15.25
N GLY A 85 11.80 13.48 -14.40
CA GLY A 85 11.96 13.63 -12.96
C GLY A 85 13.31 14.21 -12.56
N ARG A 86 14.41 13.75 -13.16
CA ARG A 86 15.76 14.28 -12.93
C ARG A 86 15.92 15.72 -13.41
N ASP A 87 15.36 16.06 -14.57
CA ASP A 87 15.60 17.35 -15.23
C ASP A 87 14.69 18.48 -14.69
N SER A 88 13.53 18.13 -14.13
CA SER A 88 12.52 19.09 -13.65
C SER A 88 12.96 19.99 -12.47
N ARG A 89 14.03 19.63 -11.74
CA ARG A 89 14.44 20.25 -10.45
C ARG A 89 13.35 20.24 -9.37
N VAL A 90 12.28 19.47 -9.54
CA VAL A 90 11.20 19.28 -8.56
C VAL A 90 11.48 17.99 -7.78
N LYS A 91 11.86 18.13 -6.50
CA LYS A 91 12.31 17.00 -5.66
C LYS A 91 11.26 15.90 -5.55
N GLU A 92 9.99 16.29 -5.45
CA GLU A 92 8.84 15.41 -5.36
C GLU A 92 8.69 14.56 -6.62
N LEU A 93 8.79 15.20 -7.80
CA LEU A 93 8.74 14.51 -9.09
C LEU A 93 9.93 13.58 -9.29
N SER A 94 11.15 14.03 -8.95
CA SER A 94 12.35 13.18 -9.02
C SER A 94 12.22 11.92 -8.15
N ARG A 95 11.65 12.05 -6.94
CA ARG A 95 11.43 10.93 -6.02
C ARG A 95 10.44 9.92 -6.60
N VAL A 96 9.29 10.39 -7.08
CA VAL A 96 8.25 9.53 -7.68
C VAL A 96 8.79 8.83 -8.92
N ALA A 97 9.49 9.54 -9.79
CA ALA A 97 10.09 8.95 -10.98
C ALA A 97 11.14 7.88 -10.65
N GLY A 98 11.92 8.08 -9.60
CA GLY A 98 12.85 7.06 -9.08
C GLY A 98 12.13 5.80 -8.59
N ILE A 99 11.06 5.96 -7.82
CA ILE A 99 10.24 4.82 -7.32
C ILE A 99 9.65 4.03 -8.49
N ILE A 100 9.08 4.71 -9.50
CA ILE A 100 8.48 4.07 -10.68
C ILE A 100 9.55 3.34 -11.53
N ALA A 101 10.73 3.94 -11.71
CA ALA A 101 11.82 3.30 -12.44
C ALA A 101 12.37 2.06 -11.70
N ASP A 102 12.45 2.14 -10.37
CA ASP A 102 12.90 1.04 -9.53
C ASP A 102 11.87 -0.09 -9.45
N SER A 103 10.58 0.22 -9.40
CA SER A 103 9.52 -0.78 -9.41
C SER A 103 9.44 -1.52 -10.74
N SER A 104 9.72 -0.82 -11.85
CA SER A 104 9.86 -1.43 -13.17
C SER A 104 11.10 -2.33 -13.28
N ARG A 105 12.24 -1.93 -12.70
CA ARG A 105 13.48 -2.73 -12.70
C ARG A 105 13.44 -3.97 -11.79
N ARG A 106 12.67 -3.92 -10.70
CA ARG A 106 12.54 -5.01 -9.71
C ARG A 106 11.29 -5.87 -9.93
N GLY A 107 10.69 -5.81 -11.12
CA GLY A 107 9.32 -6.26 -11.41
C GLY A 107 8.92 -7.63 -10.84
N VAL A 108 7.65 -7.71 -10.40
CA VAL A 108 6.85 -8.90 -10.06
C VAL A 108 7.31 -9.73 -8.86
N ASP A 109 8.61 -10.04 -8.76
CA ASP A 109 9.16 -10.97 -7.78
C ASP A 109 9.04 -10.48 -6.33
N LEU A 110 8.98 -9.16 -6.11
CA LEU A 110 8.73 -8.57 -4.79
C LEU A 110 7.25 -8.64 -4.38
N TRP A 111 6.32 -8.53 -5.33
CA TRP A 111 4.89 -8.61 -5.02
C TRP A 111 4.49 -10.04 -4.65
N ASP A 112 4.99 -11.04 -5.37
CA ASP A 112 4.76 -12.45 -5.03
C ASP A 112 5.41 -12.82 -3.70
N LYS A 113 6.63 -12.35 -3.43
CA LYS A 113 7.30 -12.56 -2.13
C LYS A 113 6.58 -11.83 -0.98
N LEU A 114 6.10 -10.61 -1.18
CA LEU A 114 5.30 -9.89 -0.18
C LEU A 114 3.90 -10.50 0.02
N ALA A 115 3.32 -11.09 -1.02
CA ALA A 115 2.06 -11.81 -0.92
C ALA A 115 2.22 -13.11 -0.13
N ASP A 116 3.26 -13.90 -0.41
CA ASP A 116 3.59 -15.12 0.34
C ASP A 116 3.96 -14.79 1.80
N GLU A 117 4.81 -13.79 2.04
CA GLU A 117 5.15 -13.31 3.39
C GLU A 117 3.90 -12.77 4.12
N GLY A 118 3.00 -12.08 3.41
CA GLY A 118 1.73 -11.58 3.92
C GLY A 118 0.78 -12.71 4.34
N GLU A 119 0.71 -13.79 3.56
CA GLU A 119 -0.06 -14.99 3.89
C GLU A 119 0.55 -15.72 5.10
N GLN A 120 1.87 -15.80 5.18
CA GLN A 120 2.60 -16.36 6.33
C GLN A 120 2.31 -15.57 7.61
N LEU A 121 2.44 -14.23 7.58
CA LEU A 121 2.13 -13.37 8.73
C LEU A 121 0.66 -13.43 9.14
N TRP A 122 -0.27 -13.58 8.19
CA TRP A 122 -1.69 -13.78 8.50
C TRP A 122 -1.94 -15.13 9.19
N ARG A 123 -1.29 -16.19 8.72
CA ARG A 123 -1.32 -17.51 9.36
C ARG A 123 -0.77 -17.47 10.79
N GLU A 124 0.35 -16.77 11.01
CA GLU A 124 0.92 -16.60 12.35
C GLU A 124 0.04 -15.77 13.29
N ARG A 125 -0.57 -14.68 12.79
CA ARG A 125 -1.57 -13.91 13.56
C ARG A 125 -2.76 -14.76 13.96
N LYS A 126 -3.28 -15.58 13.05
CA LYS A 126 -4.37 -16.52 13.32
C LYS A 126 -3.95 -17.56 14.37
N ARG A 127 -2.75 -18.13 14.26
CA ARG A 127 -2.19 -19.08 15.22
C ARG A 127 -2.07 -18.45 16.61
N THR A 128 -1.53 -17.25 16.71
CA THR A 128 -1.35 -16.52 17.97
C THR A 128 -2.69 -16.17 18.63
N ALA A 129 -3.69 -15.78 17.83
CA ALA A 129 -5.04 -15.54 18.32
C ALA A 129 -5.68 -16.83 18.88
N LEU A 130 -5.52 -17.95 18.17
CA LEU A 130 -6.00 -19.27 18.62
C LEU A 130 -5.27 -19.76 19.87
N GLU A 131 -3.96 -19.56 19.96
CA GLU A 131 -3.17 -19.86 21.16
C GLU A 131 -3.66 -19.04 22.36
N LYS A 132 -3.95 -17.75 22.21
CA LYS A 132 -4.53 -16.92 23.27
C LYS A 132 -5.92 -17.40 23.71
N ILE A 133 -6.73 -17.89 22.77
CA ILE A 133 -8.04 -18.51 23.08
C ILE A 133 -7.83 -19.78 23.91
N ARG A 134 -6.92 -20.67 23.50
CA ARG A 134 -6.57 -21.90 24.25
C ARG A 134 -5.97 -21.60 25.63
N LEU A 135 -5.15 -20.56 25.75
CA LEU A 135 -4.62 -20.13 27.05
C LEU A 135 -5.71 -19.55 27.96
N SER A 136 -6.74 -18.90 27.40
CA SER A 136 -7.92 -18.46 28.16
C SER A 136 -8.74 -19.66 28.65
N GLU A 137 -8.86 -20.70 27.84
CA GLU A 137 -9.49 -21.97 28.21
C GLU A 137 -8.75 -22.62 29.41
N SER A 138 -7.41 -22.63 29.38
CA SER A 138 -6.59 -23.12 30.50
C SER A 138 -6.63 -22.26 31.75
N LYS A 139 -6.98 -20.96 31.67
CA LYS A 139 -7.16 -20.11 32.85
C LYS A 139 -8.49 -20.34 33.56
N MET A 140 -9.49 -20.88 32.84
CA MET A 140 -10.81 -21.19 33.40
C MET A 140 -10.91 -22.60 33.99
N SER A 141 -9.99 -23.52 33.66
CA SER A 141 -10.00 -24.89 34.20
C SER A 141 -9.71 -24.94 35.71
N PHE A 142 -8.85 -24.06 36.22
CA PHE A 142 -8.51 -24.01 37.65
C PHE A 142 -9.70 -23.59 38.54
N PRO A 143 -10.44 -22.49 38.26
CA PRO A 143 -11.67 -22.16 38.98
C PRO A 143 -12.73 -23.27 38.93
N LEU A 144 -12.88 -23.94 37.78
CA LEU A 144 -13.87 -25.00 37.58
C LEU A 144 -13.59 -26.22 38.48
N ALA A 145 -12.31 -26.63 38.59
CA ALA A 145 -11.89 -27.72 39.46
C ALA A 145 -12.12 -27.40 40.95
N LEU A 146 -11.88 -26.16 41.37
CA LEU A 146 -12.07 -25.72 42.76
C LEU A 146 -13.56 -25.69 43.14
N LEU A 147 -14.42 -25.21 42.24
CA LEU A 147 -15.89 -25.28 42.41
C LEU A 147 -16.40 -26.73 42.51
N LEU A 148 -15.83 -27.65 41.73
CA LEU A 148 -16.18 -29.07 41.79
C LEU A 148 -15.86 -29.68 43.17
N ILE A 149 -14.66 -29.40 43.71
CA ILE A 149 -14.25 -29.86 45.05
C ILE A 149 -15.19 -29.29 46.12
N ALA A 150 -15.52 -28.00 46.06
CA ALA A 150 -16.44 -27.37 47.01
C ALA A 150 -17.85 -27.98 46.96
N LEU A 151 -18.37 -28.28 45.76
CA LEU A 151 -19.66 -28.96 45.59
C LEU A 151 -19.67 -30.35 46.22
N ILE A 152 -18.59 -31.13 46.01
CA ILE A 152 -18.43 -32.45 46.62
C ILE A 152 -18.43 -32.33 48.15
N LEU A 153 -17.71 -31.35 48.72
CA LEU A 153 -17.69 -31.15 50.17
C LEU A 153 -19.06 -30.77 50.73
N ILE A 154 -19.77 -29.84 50.11
CA ILE A 154 -21.10 -29.40 50.57
C ILE A 154 -22.13 -30.54 50.51
N THR A 155 -22.04 -31.41 49.50
CA THR A 155 -22.98 -32.52 49.32
C THR A 155 -22.62 -33.76 50.13
N ALA A 156 -21.34 -34.10 50.23
CA ALA A 156 -20.86 -35.28 50.95
C ALA A 156 -20.73 -35.07 52.47
N ALA A 157 -20.41 -33.85 52.94
CA ALA A 157 -20.30 -33.57 54.38
C ALA A 157 -21.56 -33.90 55.19
N PRO A 158 -22.79 -33.47 54.79
CA PRO A 158 -23.99 -33.83 55.55
C PRO A 158 -24.27 -35.33 55.51
N ALA A 159 -24.00 -36.01 54.39
CA ALA A 159 -24.16 -37.46 54.27
C ALA A 159 -23.18 -38.23 55.17
N MET A 160 -21.92 -37.79 55.26
CA MET A 160 -20.91 -38.40 56.13
C MET A 160 -21.18 -38.13 57.62
N LEU A 161 -21.65 -36.93 57.96
CA LEU A 161 -22.04 -36.59 59.33
C LEU A 161 -23.27 -37.40 59.78
N GLN A 162 -24.24 -37.63 58.89
CA GLN A 162 -25.38 -38.50 59.17
C GLN A 162 -24.92 -39.95 59.41
N MET A 163 -24.02 -40.48 58.58
CA MET A 163 -23.48 -41.85 58.75
C MET A 163 -22.63 -42.07 60.03
N TYR A 164 -22.14 -40.99 60.66
CA TYR A 164 -21.38 -41.08 61.93
C TYR A 164 -22.29 -40.90 63.16
N ILE A 165 -23.45 -40.26 62.99
CA ILE A 165 -24.38 -39.95 64.07
C ILE A 165 -25.48 -41.03 64.18
N ASP A 166 -25.77 -41.77 63.10
CA ASP A 166 -26.52 -43.05 63.09
C ASP A 166 -25.62 -44.25 63.45
#